data_AF-A0A4Q2CZ58-F1
#
_entry.id   AF-A0A4Q2CZ58-F1
#
_cell.length_a   1.000
_cell.length_b   1.000
_cell.length_c   1.000
_cell.angle_alpha   90.00
_cell.angle_beta   90.00
_cell.angle_gamma   90.00
#
_symmetry.space_group_name_H-M   'P 1'
#
loop_
_entity.id
_entity.type
_entity.pdbx_description
1 polymer ?
#
loop_
_entity_poly.entity_id
_entity_poly.type
_entity_poly.pdbx_seq_one_letter_code
_entity_poly.pdbx_strand_id
1 'polypeptide(L)'
;MMTNEESTLWSTVFFKVEDTIFQVPQHWFTEHSEVFVDMFLMPQAGDEKSVEGKDKEHPILLESYKAADFKALVELLYPLPAISESYSSTKDE
;
A
#
# COMPACT_ATOMS: atom_id res chain seq x y z
N MET A 1 -24.36 1.32 9.89
CA MET A 1 -22.99 1.10 10.39
C MET A 1 -22.23 0.53 9.23
N MET A 2 -21.45 1.36 8.51
CA MET A 2 -20.50 0.82 7.54
C MET A 2 -19.50 0.00 8.34
N THR A 3 -19.36 -1.27 7.97
CA THR A 3 -18.40 -2.16 8.59
C THR A 3 -16.99 -1.64 8.30
N ASN A 4 -16.10 -1.68 9.31
CA ASN A 4 -14.72 -1.19 9.20
C ASN A 4 -13.92 -1.86 8.06
N GLU A 5 -14.42 -2.95 7.49
CA GLU A 5 -13.84 -3.72 6.39
C GLU A 5 -13.91 -3.01 5.03
N GLU A 6 -14.90 -2.16 4.77
CA GLU A 6 -14.94 -1.39 3.53
C GLU A 6 -13.90 -0.26 3.55
N SER A 7 -13.70 0.40 4.70
CA SER A 7 -12.80 1.57 4.77
C SER A 7 -11.33 1.23 4.54
N THR A 8 -10.89 -0.01 4.78
CA THR A 8 -9.49 -0.44 4.61
C THR A 8 -9.14 -0.79 3.17
N LEU A 9 -10.13 -1.12 2.32
CA LEU A 9 -9.92 -1.46 0.91
C LEU A 9 -9.40 -0.28 0.08
N TRP A 10 -9.77 0.95 0.46
CA TRP A 10 -9.30 2.19 -0.20
C TRP A 10 -8.16 2.89 0.55
N SER A 11 -7.73 2.35 1.69
CA SER A 11 -6.62 2.92 2.46
C SER A 11 -5.28 2.63 1.79
N THR A 12 -4.40 3.63 1.80
CA THR A 12 -3.00 3.48 1.39
C THR A 12 -2.08 3.64 2.58
N VAL A 13 -0.96 2.93 2.54
CA VAL A 13 0.12 3.03 3.52
C VAL A 13 1.37 3.55 2.84
N PHE A 14 2.14 4.37 3.57
CA PHE A 14 3.39 4.95 3.12
C PHE A 14 4.58 4.21 3.74
N PHE A 15 5.49 3.73 2.90
CA PHE A 15 6.76 3.12 3.31
C PHE A 15 7.92 3.96 2.82
N LYS A 16 8.95 4.14 3.64
CA LYS A 16 10.23 4.71 3.22
C LYS A 16 11.28 3.61 3.21
N VAL A 17 11.85 3.36 2.03
CA VAL A 17 12.90 2.37 1.80
C VAL A 17 14.06 3.11 1.15
N GLU A 18 15.22 3.10 1.81
CA GLU A 18 16.35 3.97 1.46
C GLU A 18 15.88 5.45 1.35
N ASP A 19 16.09 6.09 0.20
CA ASP A 19 15.69 7.47 -0.07
C ASP A 19 14.34 7.58 -0.81
N THR A 20 13.60 6.48 -0.96
CA THR A 20 12.36 6.42 -1.74
C THR A 20 11.13 6.22 -0.84
N ILE A 21 10.07 7.00 -1.10
CA ILE A 21 8.76 6.82 -0.45
C ILE A 21 7.82 6.10 -1.41
N PHE A 22 7.30 4.96 -0.98
CA PHE A 22 6.31 4.16 -1.67
C PHE A 22 4.93 4.38 -1.05
N GLN A 23 3.93 4.63 -1.90
CA GLN A 23 2.52 4.64 -1.50
C GLN A 23 1.87 3.40 -2.12
N VAL A 24 1.35 2.51 -1.27
CA VAL A 24 0.77 1.23 -1.71
C VAL A 24 -0.57 0.99 -1.02
N PRO A 25 -1.50 0.24 -1.64
CA PRO A 25 -2.74 -0.12 -0.97
C PRO A 25 -2.47 -0.97 0.27
N GLN A 26 -3.25 -0.75 1.32
CA GLN A 26 -3.07 -1.39 2.62
C GLN A 26 -3.62 -2.83 2.63
N HIS A 27 -4.60 -3.14 1.78
CA HIS A 27 -5.41 -4.36 1.92
C HIS A 27 -4.60 -5.66 1.82
N TRP A 28 -3.66 -5.78 0.89
CA TRP A 28 -2.81 -6.98 0.80
C TRP A 28 -1.89 -7.15 2.03
N PHE A 29 -1.50 -6.05 2.67
CA PHE A 29 -0.68 -6.13 3.89
C PHE A 29 -1.51 -6.59 5.08
N THR A 30 -2.78 -6.17 5.18
CA THR A 30 -3.69 -6.62 6.24
C THR A 30 -4.24 -8.02 6.01
N GLU A 31 -4.45 -8.44 4.77
CA GLU A 31 -5.01 -9.76 4.46
C GLU A 31 -4.00 -10.89 4.68
N HIS A 32 -2.70 -10.62 4.49
CA HIS A 32 -1.66 -11.65 4.51
C HIS A 32 -0.65 -11.53 5.65
N SER A 33 -0.76 -10.52 6.50
CA SER A 33 0.16 -10.31 7.60
C SER A 33 -0.54 -9.82 8.85
N GLU A 34 -0.67 -10.72 9.82
CA GLU A 34 -1.17 -10.40 11.17
C GLU A 34 -0.34 -9.30 11.83
N VAL A 35 0.97 -9.24 11.55
CA VAL A 35 1.86 -8.18 12.05
C VAL A 35 1.40 -6.80 11.59
N PHE A 36 1.03 -6.66 10.31
CA PHE A 36 0.53 -5.39 9.79
C PHE A 36 -0.87 -5.08 10.31
N VAL A 37 -1.74 -6.08 10.43
CA VAL A 37 -3.06 -5.92 11.08
C VAL A 37 -2.90 -5.34 12.49
N ASP A 38 -2.06 -5.97 13.31
CA ASP A 38 -1.81 -5.53 14.67
C ASP A 38 -1.18 -4.14 14.70
N MET A 39 -0.21 -3.86 13.82
CA MET A 39 0.44 -2.54 13.74
C MET A 39 -0.54 -1.41 13.38
N PHE A 40 -1.52 -1.67 12.50
CA PHE A 40 -2.53 -0.69 12.11
C PHE A 40 -3.68 -0.54 13.11
N LEU A 41 -3.99 -1.62 13.86
CA LEU A 41 -5.05 -1.62 14.88
C LEU A 41 -4.55 -1.20 16.26
N MET A 42 -3.24 -1.27 16.52
CA MET A 42 -2.68 -0.89 17.80
C MET A 42 -2.90 0.62 18.03
N PRO A 43 -3.52 1.01 19.16
CA PRO A 43 -3.62 2.40 19.53
C PRO A 43 -2.21 2.94 19.78
N GLN A 44 -1.71 3.75 18.85
CA GLN A 44 -0.39 4.34 19.00
C GLN A 44 -0.43 5.36 20.15
N ALA A 45 0.49 5.19 21.12
CA ALA A 45 0.62 6.08 22.25
C ALA A 45 1.26 7.40 21.77
N GLY A 46 0.44 8.33 21.27
CA GLY A 46 0.88 9.62 20.76
C GLY A 46 -0.26 10.44 20.17
N ASP A 47 0.03 11.66 19.72
CA ASP A 47 -0.91 12.45 18.94
C ASP A 47 -1.35 11.69 17.68
N GLU A 48 -2.60 11.81 17.23
CA GLU A 48 -3.13 11.17 16.01
C GLU A 48 -2.33 11.49 14.73
N LYS A 49 -1.41 12.45 14.80
CA LYS A 49 -0.48 12.84 13.74
C LYS A 49 0.78 11.97 13.68
N SER A 50 1.11 11.23 14.73
CA SER A 50 2.33 10.42 14.81
C SER A 50 2.13 8.97 14.34
N VAL A 51 1.00 8.66 13.71
CA VAL A 51 0.69 7.29 13.26
C VAL A 51 1.59 6.94 12.08
N GLU A 52 2.46 5.94 12.29
CA GLU A 52 3.37 5.46 11.28
C GLU A 52 2.63 4.88 10.06
N GLY A 53 3.08 5.25 8.87
CA GLY A 53 2.52 4.84 7.57
C GLY A 53 1.30 5.63 7.11
N LYS A 54 0.83 6.62 7.87
CA LYS A 54 -0.38 7.39 7.57
C LYS A 54 -0.23 8.37 6.42
N ASP A 55 0.94 9.01 6.32
CA ASP A 55 1.24 10.02 5.30
C ASP A 55 2.74 10.01 4.94
N LYS A 56 3.15 10.92 4.04
CA LYS A 56 4.54 10.99 3.55
C LYS A 56 5.50 11.54 4.60
N GLU A 57 4.98 12.32 5.54
CA GLU A 57 5.71 12.91 6.65
C GLU A 57 5.98 11.88 7.75
N HIS A 58 5.12 10.86 7.87
CA HIS A 58 5.22 9.76 8.83
C HIS A 58 5.17 8.39 8.13
N PRO A 59 6.13 8.04 7.26
CA PRO A 59 6.15 6.74 6.59
C PRO A 59 6.67 5.64 7.52
N ILE A 60 6.33 4.38 7.22
CA ILE A 60 6.97 3.22 7.86
C ILE A 60 8.40 3.07 7.36
N LEU A 61 9.37 3.10 8.26
CA LEU A 61 10.79 3.05 7.90
C LEU A 61 11.29 1.60 7.75
N LEU A 62 11.80 1.27 6.57
CA LEU A 62 12.38 -0.04 6.26
C LEU A 62 13.89 0.08 5.99
N GLU A 63 14.66 0.33 7.04
CA GLU A 63 16.08 0.72 6.96
C GLU A 63 17.03 -0.37 6.40
N SER A 64 16.63 -1.65 6.44
CA SER A 64 17.47 -2.78 6.03
C SER A 64 17.08 -3.39 4.67
N TYR A 65 16.14 -2.77 3.95
CA TYR A 65 15.64 -3.27 2.67
C TYR A 65 16.07 -2.36 1.53
N LYS A 66 16.29 -2.94 0.35
CA LYS A 66 16.55 -2.16 -0.86
C LYS A 66 15.24 -1.72 -1.49
N ALA A 67 15.21 -0.49 -2.02
CA ALA A 67 14.04 0.02 -2.72
C ALA A 67 13.66 -0.86 -3.93
N ALA A 68 14.65 -1.44 -4.63
CA ALA A 68 14.42 -2.34 -5.75
C ALA A 68 13.70 -3.64 -5.35
N ASP A 69 14.09 -4.24 -4.23
CA ASP A 69 13.49 -5.47 -3.73
C ASP A 69 12.05 -5.23 -3.25
N PHE A 70 11.84 -4.10 -2.55
CA PHE A 70 10.49 -3.69 -2.13
C PHE A 70 9.58 -3.40 -3.33
N LYS A 71 10.09 -2.70 -4.36
CA LYS A 71 9.35 -2.46 -5.60
C LYS A 71 8.93 -3.76 -6.28
N ALA A 72 9.83 -4.74 -6.38
CA ALA A 72 9.53 -6.04 -6.96
C ALA A 72 8.45 -6.79 -6.16
N LEU A 73 8.47 -6.71 -4.83
CA LEU A 73 7.42 -7.26 -3.97
C LEU A 73 6.07 -6.59 -4.26
N VAL A 74 6.04 -5.26 -4.34
CA VAL A 74 4.80 -4.51 -4.63
C VAL A 74 4.25 -4.89 -6.02
N GLU A 75 5.10 -5.01 -7.03
CA GLU A 75 4.70 -5.45 -8.37
C GLU A 75 4.13 -6.88 -8.38
N LEU A 76 4.63 -7.77 -7.51
CA LEU A 76 4.11 -9.12 -7.34
C LEU A 76 2.73 -9.14 -6.64
N LEU A 77 2.53 -8.28 -5.64
CA LEU A 77 1.27 -8.15 -4.90
C LEU A 77 0.18 -7.47 -5.75
N TYR A 78 0.58 -6.58 -6.65
CA TYR A 78 -0.33 -5.78 -7.48
C TYR A 78 0.01 -5.92 -8.97
N PRO A 79 -0.21 -7.12 -9.56
CA PRO A 79 0.03 -7.32 -10.97
C PRO A 79 -0.92 -6.40 -11.76
N LEU A 80 -0.36 -5.51 -12.57
CA LEU A 80 -1.16 -4.76 -13.52
C LEU A 80 -1.75 -5.77 -14.53
N PRO A 81 -3.05 -5.68 -14.85
CA PRO A 81 -3.60 -6.50 -15.92
C PRO A 81 -2.76 -6.20 -17.17
N ALA A 82 -2.23 -7.26 -17.78
CA ALA A 82 -1.54 -7.14 -19.05
C ALA A 82 -2.52 -6.46 -20.00
N ILE A 83 -2.23 -5.21 -20.37
CA ILE A 83 -3.01 -4.51 -21.36
C ILE A 83 -2.71 -5.24 -22.65
N SER A 84 -3.48 -6.27 -22.97
CA SER A 84 -3.47 -6.86 -24.31
C SER A 84 -3.92 -5.72 -25.22
N GLU A 85 -2.97 -5.18 -25.98
CA GLU A 85 -3.22 -4.19 -27.02
C GLU A 85 -4.13 -4.81 -28.09
N SER A 86 -5.43 -4.86 -27.80
CA SER A 86 -6.47 -5.16 -28.77
C SER A 86 -7.62 -4.18 -28.58
N TYR A 87 -7.31 -2.89 -28.48
CA TYR A 87 -8.23 -1.84 -28.88
C TYR A 87 -8.13 -1.69 -30.40
N SER A 88 -8.74 -2.65 -31.13
CA SER A 88 -9.19 -2.36 -32.48
C SER A 88 -10.47 -1.54 -32.35
N SER A 89 -10.34 -0.22 -32.16
CA SER A 89 -11.43 0.68 -32.51
C SER A 89 -11.57 0.64 -34.03
N THR A 90 -12.38 -0.28 -34.57
CA THR A 90 -12.95 -0.03 -35.88
C THR A 90 -13.99 1.06 -35.68
N LYS A 91 -13.59 2.27 -36.05
CA LYS A 91 -14.48 3.38 -36.29
C LYS A 91 -15.17 3.04 -37.61
N ASP A 92 -16.30 2.34 -37.53
CA ASP A 92 -17.19 2.18 -38.66
C ASP A 92 -18.20 3.34 -38.68
N GLU A 93 -18.37 3.83 -39.90
CA GLU A 93 -18.87 5.10 -40.41
C GLU A 93 -20.38 5.30 -40.28
#